data_AF-A0A2D5ZNY3-F1
#
_entry.id   AF-A0A2D5ZNY3-F1
#
_cell.length_a   1.000
_cell.length_b   1.000
_cell.length_c   1.000
_cell.angle_alpha   90.00
_cell.angle_beta   90.00
_cell.angle_gamma   90.00
#
_symmetry.space_group_name_H-M   'P 1'
#
loop_
_entity.id
_entity.type
_entity.pdbx_description
1 polymer ?
#
loop_
_entity_poly.entity_id
_entity_poly.type
_entity_poly.pdbx_seq_one_letter_code
_entity_poly.pdbx_strand_id
1 'polypeptide(L)' 'MFARDGGRCAFVDRHGRRCNSQWLLELDHIHPFALGGSHHPDNLRLLCRAHNQGRGSG' A
#
# COMPACT_ATOMS: atom_id res chain seq x y z
N MET A 1 -2.44 10.05 -4.16
CA MET A 1 -1.88 9.01 -3.30
C MET A 1 -0.89 9.56 -2.26
N PHE A 2 0.28 10.09 -2.64
CA PHE A 2 1.33 10.45 -1.66
C PHE A 2 0.85 11.42 -0.57
N ALA A 3 0.15 12.50 -0.96
CA ALA A 3 -0.46 13.44 -0.02
C ALA A 3 -1.57 12.80 0.84
N ARG A 4 -2.41 11.93 0.23
CA ARG A 4 -3.48 11.18 0.92
C ARG A 4 -2.91 10.26 2.00
N ASP A 5 -1.83 9.56 1.66
CA ASP A 5 -1.19 8.61 2.55
C ASP A 5 -0.18 9.32 3.48
N GLY A 6 0.02 10.64 3.32
CA GLY A 6 0.89 11.47 4.16
C GLY A 6 2.36 11.06 4.10
N GLY A 7 2.82 10.55 2.96
CA GLY A 7 4.18 10.00 2.80
C GLY A 7 4.47 8.82 3.73
N ARG A 8 3.45 8.06 4.12
CA ARG A 8 3.55 6.96 5.08
C ARG A 8 2.88 5.71 4.53
N CYS A 9 3.45 4.57 4.88
CA CYS A 9 2.86 3.26 4.64
C CYS A 9 1.39 3.25 5.10
N ALA A 10 0.50 2.89 4.16
CA ALA A 10 -0.94 2.82 4.31
C ALA A 10 -1.43 1.43 4.74
N PHE A 11 -0.53 0.47 5.01
CA PHE A 11 -0.90 -0.81 5.59
C PHE A 11 -1.54 -0.61 6.97
N VAL A 12 -2.67 -1.29 7.18
CA VAL A 12 -3.42 -1.36 8.43
C VAL A 12 -3.53 -2.83 8.81
N ASP A 13 -3.12 -3.17 10.03
CA ASP A 13 -3.23 -4.55 10.52
C ASP A 13 -4.68 -4.92 10.89
N ARG A 14 -4.92 -6.19 11.24
CA ARG A 14 -6.24 -6.69 11.64
C ARG A 14 -6.83 -6.00 12.88
N HIS A 15 -6.02 -5.28 13.64
CA HIS A 15 -6.43 -4.53 14.83
C HIS A 15 -6.62 -3.04 14.53
N GLY A 16 -6.57 -2.63 13.25
CA GLY A 16 -6.75 -1.24 12.85
C GLY A 16 -5.50 -0.37 13.03
N ARG A 17 -4.33 -0.96 13.37
CA ARG A 17 -3.10 -0.18 13.56
C ARG A 17 -2.40 0.04 12.24
N ARG A 18 -2.17 1.31 11.91
CA ARG A 18 -1.42 1.72 10.72
C ARG A 18 0.08 1.62 10.96
N CYS A 19 0.81 1.07 9.99
CA CYS A 19 2.27 0.93 10.07
C CYS A 19 3.01 2.29 10.20
N ASN A 20 2.57 3.32 9.48
CA ASN A 20 3.15 4.67 9.50
C ASN A 20 4.64 4.80 9.13
N SER A 21 5.30 3.73 8.67
CA SER A 21 6.68 3.83 8.17
C SER A 21 6.79 4.85 7.03
N GLN A 22 7.84 5.66 7.05
CA GLN A 22 8.21 6.60 5.97
C GLN A 22 9.37 6.06 5.12
N TRP A 23 9.86 4.86 5.44
CA TRP A 23 11.06 4.28 4.86
C TRP A 23 10.73 3.23 3.80
N LEU A 24 11.52 3.23 2.72
CA LEU A 24 11.43 2.28 1.59
C LEU A 24 9.99 2.15 1.08
N LEU A 25 9.37 3.29 0.76
CA LEU A 25 8.00 3.34 0.25
C LEU A 25 7.93 2.94 -1.21
N GLU A 26 6.93 2.14 -1.53
CA GLU A 26 6.65 1.59 -2.85
C GLU A 26 5.17 1.86 -3.21
N LEU A 27 4.91 2.05 -4.51
CA LEU A 27 3.55 2.14 -5.03
C LEU A 27 2.96 0.73 -5.15
N ASP A 28 1.76 0.56 -4.63
CA ASP A 28 1.09 -0.72 -4.56
C ASP A 28 -0.34 -0.60 -5.08
N HIS A 29 -0.75 -1.56 -5.91
CA HIS A 29 -2.13 -1.68 -6.38
C HIS A 29 -3.01 -2.30 -5.31
N ILE A 30 -4.06 -1.59 -4.89
CA ILE A 30 -5.06 -2.08 -3.93
C ILE A 30 -5.74 -3.33 -4.49
N HIS A 31 -6.33 -3.21 -5.68
CA HIS A 31 -6.73 -4.32 -6.55
C HIS A 31 -5.59 -4.59 -7.54
N PRO A 32 -4.94 -5.77 -7.51
CA PRO A 32 -3.79 -6.07 -8.36
C PRO A 32 -4.06 -5.82 -9.84
N PHE A 33 -3.12 -5.18 -10.54
CA PHE A 33 -3.26 -4.90 -11.98
C PHE A 33 -3.49 -6.18 -12.80
N ALA A 34 -2.76 -7.25 -12.49
CA ALA A 34 -2.92 -8.55 -13.13
C ALA A 34 -4.32 -9.18 -12.98
N LEU A 35 -5.11 -8.73 -12.00
CA LEU A 35 -6.49 -9.17 -11.76
C LEU A 35 -7.52 -8.13 -12.24
N GLY A 36 -7.12 -7.18 -13.09
CA GLY A 36 -8.00 -6.12 -13.61
C GLY A 36 -7.99 -4.84 -12.79
N GLY A 37 -7.02 -4.67 -11.89
CA GLY A 37 -6.76 -3.40 -11.19
C GLY A 37 -6.45 -2.26 -12.16
N SER A 38 -6.90 -1.04 -11.85
CA SER A 38 -6.57 0.14 -12.63
C SER A 38 -5.31 0.85 -12.10
N HIS A 39 -4.69 1.69 -12.93
CA HIS A 39 -3.64 2.62 -12.49
C HIS A 39 -4.20 3.93 -11.92
N HIS A 40 -5.51 4.01 -11.68
CA HIS A 40 -6.12 5.21 -11.13
C HIS A 40 -5.57 5.47 -9.72
N PRO A 41 -5.35 6.74 -9.31
CA PRO A 41 -4.81 7.07 -8.00
C PRO A 41 -5.58 6.49 -6.81
N ASP A 42 -6.86 6.18 -7.00
CA ASP A 42 -7.73 5.56 -6.00
C ASP A 42 -7.46 4.07 -5.82
N ASN A 43 -6.96 3.38 -6.86
CA ASN A 43 -6.53 1.99 -6.77
C ASN A 43 -5.05 1.84 -6.38
N LEU A 44 -4.33 2.93 -6.15
CA LEU A 44 -2.94 2.88 -5.73
C LEU A 44 -2.83 3.32 -4.26
N ARG A 45 -1.95 2.70 -3.48
CA ARG A 45 -1.52 3.16 -2.14
C ARG A 45 -0.01 3.11 -1.94
N LEU A 46 0.50 3.81 -0.92
CA LEU A 46 1.89 3.66 -0.46
C LEU A 46 2.01 2.51 0.53
N LEU A 47 2.94 1.59 0.31
CA LEU A 47 3.36 0.60 1.29
C LEU A 47 4.87 0.69 1.53
N CYS A 48 5.35 0.35 2.72
CA CYS A 48 6.78 0.08 2.85
C CYS A 48 7.11 -1.27 2.19
N ARG A 49 8.33 -1.44 1.71
CA ARG A 49 8.82 -2.67 1.05
C ARG A 49 8.43 -3.95 1.78
N ALA A 50 8.56 -3.98 3.11
CA ALA A 50 8.20 -5.13 3.93
C ALA A 50 6.70 -5.51 3.78
N HIS A 51 5.81 -4.52 3.81
CA HIS A 51 4.37 -4.77 3.63
C HIS A 51 3.97 -4.98 2.18
N ASN A 52 4.68 -4.37 1.22
CA ASN A 52 4.41 -4.60 -0.20
C ASN A 52 4.74 -6.04 -0.61
N GLN A 53 5.92 -6.54 -0.22
CA GLN A 53 6.36 -7.91 -0.50
C GLN A 53 5.50 -8.96 0.21
N GLY A 54 5.00 -8.66 1.41
CA GLY A 54 4.16 -9.58 2.20
C GLY A 54 2.71 -9.73 1.70
N ARG A 55 2.27 -8.96 0.69
CA ARG A 55 0.89 -9.02 0.18
C ARG A 55 0.53 -10.35 -0.50
N GLY A 56 1.51 -11.05 -1.06
CA GLY A 56 1.29 -12.34 -1.73
C GLY A 56 1.23 -13.53 -0.77
N SER A 57 1.32 -13.29 0.54
CA SER A 57 1.37 -14.30 1.58
C SER A 57 0.05 -14.29 2.37
N GLY A 58 -1.03 -14.74 1.74
CA GLY A 58 -2.34 -14.90 2.36
C GLY A 58 -3.07 -16.09 1.77
#